data_AF-A0A352R3X1-F1
#
_entry.id   AF-A0A352R3X1-F1
#
_cell.length_a   1.000
_cell.length_b   1.000
_cell.length_c   1.000
_cell.angle_alpha   90.00
_cell.angle_beta   90.00
_cell.angle_gamma   90.00
#
_symmetry.space_group_name_H-M   'P 1'
#
loop_
_entity.id
_entity.type
_entity.pdbx_description
1 polymer ?
#
loop_
_entity_poly.entity_id
_entity_poly.type
_entity_poly.pdbx_seq_one_letter_code
_entity_poly.pdbx_strand_id
1 'polypeptide(L)'
;MKNSSRQTRHGHMARVSKLALGDEALPVRFMYKTVPEHANDTGWRLFTGYESAEFLADFDNLEPFPIAPLVEKDSSFQALLDSNAGSVWERLPGKNWQAVDDFEIPYEEVDVEISNDLDDFIEPIWK
;
A
#
# COMPACT_ATOMS: atom_id res chain seq x y z
N MET A 1 -24.82 -17.50 9.38
CA MET A 1 -24.97 -16.26 8.61
C MET A 1 -23.57 -15.73 8.32
N LYS A 2 -23.06 -15.90 7.08
CA LYS A 2 -21.77 -15.32 6.69
C LYS A 2 -22.05 -13.86 6.33
N ASN A 3 -21.70 -12.93 7.21
CA ASN A 3 -21.76 -11.51 6.89
C ASN A 3 -20.71 -11.22 5.83
N SER A 4 -21.14 -11.21 4.57
CA SER A 4 -20.39 -10.65 3.44
C SER A 4 -20.27 -9.13 3.66
N SER A 5 -19.30 -8.72 4.47
CA SER A 5 -19.06 -7.32 4.77
C SER A 5 -18.37 -6.67 3.57
N ARG A 6 -19.16 -5.87 2.82
CA ARG A 6 -18.75 -4.81 1.90
C ARG A 6 -17.44 -5.06 1.15
N GLN A 7 -17.52 -5.87 0.10
CA GLN A 7 -16.53 -5.82 -0.97
C GLN A 7 -16.80 -4.53 -1.78
N THR A 8 -16.38 -3.39 -1.23
CA THR A 8 -16.15 -2.20 -2.05
C THR A 8 -15.05 -2.53 -3.05
N ARG A 9 -15.06 -1.92 -4.24
CA ARG A 9 -14.08 -2.04 -5.34
C ARG A 9 -12.63 -1.64 -4.98
N HIS A 10 -12.21 -1.82 -3.74
CA HIS A 10 -10.87 -1.58 -3.26
C HIS A 10 -10.14 -2.91 -3.25
N GLY A 11 -8.87 -2.93 -3.66
CA GLY A 11 -8.03 -4.11 -3.57
C GLY A 11 -7.98 -4.68 -2.16
N HIS A 12 -7.37 -5.85 -2.00
CA HIS A 12 -7.27 -6.54 -0.70
C HIS A 12 -5.82 -6.82 -0.29
N MET A 13 -4.87 -6.57 -1.19
CA MET A 13 -3.44 -6.77 -0.99
C MET A 13 -2.77 -5.44 -0.63
N ALA A 14 -1.79 -5.49 0.23
CA ALA A 14 -0.87 -4.39 0.53
C ALA A 14 0.56 -4.87 0.39
N ARG A 15 1.52 -3.95 0.27
CA ARG A 15 2.94 -4.31 0.38
C ARG A 15 3.35 -4.21 1.84
N VAL A 16 3.94 -5.27 2.34
CA VAL A 16 4.33 -5.39 3.74
C VAL A 16 5.79 -5.81 3.81
N SER A 17 6.56 -5.12 4.63
CA SER A 17 7.93 -5.52 4.97
C SER A 17 7.95 -6.95 5.51
N LYS A 18 8.89 -7.77 5.03
CA LYS A 18 9.13 -9.13 5.55
C LYS A 18 9.36 -9.13 7.06
N LEU A 19 9.92 -8.06 7.63
CA LEU A 19 10.12 -7.94 9.08
C LEU A 19 8.79 -7.92 9.87
N ALA A 20 7.69 -7.55 9.24
CA ALA A 20 6.34 -7.59 9.83
C ALA A 20 5.60 -8.90 9.57
N LEU A 21 6.24 -9.88 8.90
CA LEU A 21 5.67 -11.16 8.50
C LEU A 21 6.44 -12.33 9.15
N GLY A 22 5.83 -13.51 9.15
CA GLY A 22 6.41 -14.73 9.74
C GLY A 22 6.24 -14.86 11.26
N ASP A 23 6.93 -15.85 11.84
CA ASP A 23 6.82 -16.21 13.27
C ASP A 23 7.44 -15.14 14.18
N GLU A 24 8.49 -14.45 13.72
CA GLU A 24 9.18 -13.37 14.45
C GLU A 24 8.73 -11.97 13.98
N ALA A 25 7.51 -11.87 13.46
CA ALA A 25 6.93 -10.64 12.94
C ALA A 25 6.96 -9.49 13.97
N LEU A 26 7.66 -8.42 13.64
CA LEU A 26 7.66 -7.16 14.37
C LEU A 26 6.36 -6.39 14.12
N PRO A 27 5.90 -5.57 15.08
CA PRO A 27 4.73 -4.73 14.88
C PRO A 27 5.01 -3.68 13.81
N VAL A 28 4.09 -3.51 12.86
CA VAL A 28 4.11 -2.38 11.92
C VAL A 28 3.96 -1.09 12.72
N ARG A 29 4.74 -0.08 12.39
CA ARG A 29 4.72 1.22 13.06
C ARG A 29 4.74 2.40 12.12
N PHE A 30 4.95 2.14 10.84
CA PHE A 30 4.95 3.15 9.81
C PHE A 30 4.17 2.62 8.62
N MET A 31 3.29 3.43 8.05
CA MET A 31 2.53 3.06 6.87
C MET A 31 2.16 4.30 6.06
N TYR A 32 2.11 4.16 4.74
CA TYR A 32 1.60 5.19 3.86
C TYR A 32 0.76 4.60 2.75
N LYS A 33 -0.10 5.41 2.15
CA LYS A 33 -0.99 5.01 1.06
C LYS A 33 -0.60 5.69 -0.24
N THR A 34 -0.22 4.90 -1.23
CA THR A 34 -0.03 5.33 -2.62
C THR A 34 -1.33 5.15 -3.41
N VAL A 35 -1.32 5.60 -4.66
CA VAL A 35 -2.34 5.19 -5.62
C VAL A 35 -2.24 3.67 -5.82
N PRO A 36 -3.35 2.92 -5.76
CA PRO A 36 -3.35 1.50 -6.08
C PRO A 36 -2.83 1.25 -7.50
N GLU A 37 -1.84 0.38 -7.64
CA GLU A 37 -1.25 0.08 -8.95
C GLU A 37 -2.13 -0.88 -9.78
N HIS A 38 -2.94 -1.71 -9.12
CA HIS A 38 -3.74 -2.76 -9.75
C HIS A 38 -5.07 -2.97 -8.99
N ALA A 39 -6.03 -3.66 -9.61
CA ALA A 39 -7.34 -3.92 -8.99
C ALA A 39 -7.29 -4.67 -7.65
N ASN A 40 -6.23 -5.46 -7.41
CA ASN A 40 -6.02 -6.20 -6.16
C ASN A 40 -5.21 -5.42 -5.11
N ASP A 41 -4.53 -4.34 -5.51
CA ASP A 41 -3.73 -3.53 -4.62
C ASP A 41 -4.62 -2.52 -3.88
N THR A 42 -4.35 -2.34 -2.60
CA THR A 42 -4.98 -1.32 -1.76
C THR A 42 -4.26 0.02 -1.83
N GLY A 43 -3.03 0.02 -2.34
CA GLY A 43 -2.09 1.15 -2.27
C GLY A 43 -1.39 1.28 -0.93
N TRP A 44 -1.70 0.43 0.06
CA TRP A 44 -1.02 0.50 1.35
C TRP A 44 0.38 -0.11 1.29
N ARG A 45 1.33 0.61 1.90
CA ARG A 45 2.71 0.18 2.15
C ARG A 45 2.94 0.19 3.65
N LEU A 46 3.34 -0.95 4.25
CA LEU A 46 3.43 -1.15 5.70
C LEU A 46 4.85 -1.58 6.12
N PHE A 47 5.37 -0.94 7.16
CA PHE A 47 6.74 -1.08 7.65
C PHE A 47 6.80 -1.13 9.18
N THR A 48 7.82 -1.78 9.71
CA THR A 48 8.06 -1.90 11.17
C THR A 48 8.77 -0.66 11.74
N GLY A 49 9.40 0.16 10.88
CA GLY A 49 10.22 1.30 11.25
C GLY A 49 11.66 0.94 11.60
N TYR A 50 12.04 -0.33 11.44
CA TYR A 50 13.39 -0.85 11.70
C TYR A 50 14.10 -1.28 10.41
N GLU A 51 13.45 -1.13 9.26
CA GLU A 51 14.04 -1.40 7.95
C GLU A 51 15.16 -0.39 7.67
N SER A 52 16.34 -0.90 7.28
CA SER A 52 17.42 -0.04 6.77
C SER A 52 17.17 0.34 5.31
N ALA A 53 17.85 1.38 4.83
CA ALA A 53 17.78 1.78 3.43
C ALA A 53 18.23 0.65 2.49
N GLU A 54 19.28 -0.09 2.87
CA GLU A 54 19.77 -1.25 2.11
C GLU A 54 18.75 -2.40 2.07
N PHE A 55 17.94 -2.56 3.12
CA PHE A 55 16.87 -3.56 3.16
C PHE A 55 15.72 -3.17 2.23
N LEU A 56 15.32 -1.89 2.24
CA LEU A 56 14.26 -1.36 1.39
C LEU A 56 14.66 -1.23 -0.08
N ALA A 57 15.95 -1.18 -0.38
CA ALA A 57 16.46 -1.16 -1.75
C ALA A 57 16.16 -2.47 -2.52
N ASP A 58 15.94 -3.57 -1.81
CA ASP A 58 15.54 -4.84 -2.41
C ASP A 58 14.01 -5.00 -2.36
N PHE A 59 13.39 -4.95 -3.54
CA PHE A 59 11.93 -5.03 -3.68
C PHE A 59 11.36 -6.37 -3.19
N ASP A 60 12.14 -7.45 -3.20
CA ASP A 60 11.72 -8.74 -2.66
C ASP A 60 11.48 -8.68 -1.15
N ASN A 61 11.99 -7.67 -0.44
CA ASN A 61 11.72 -7.48 0.98
C ASN A 61 10.35 -6.86 1.27
N LEU A 62 9.64 -6.40 0.25
CA LEU A 62 8.27 -5.87 0.32
C LEU A 62 7.29 -6.82 -0.37
N GLU A 63 6.75 -7.75 0.41
CA GLU A 63 5.87 -8.80 -0.13
C GLU A 63 4.41 -8.32 -0.23
N PRO A 64 3.69 -8.69 -1.30
CA PRO A 64 2.24 -8.54 -1.36
C PRO A 64 1.60 -9.46 -0.31
N PHE A 65 0.86 -8.87 0.63
CA PHE A 65 0.19 -9.61 1.70
C PHE A 65 -1.25 -9.09 1.88
N PRO A 66 -2.24 -9.97 2.16
CA PRO A 66 -3.62 -9.55 2.38
C PRO A 66 -3.73 -8.66 3.63
N ILE A 67 -4.52 -7.59 3.54
CA ILE A 67 -4.72 -6.69 4.69
C ILE A 67 -5.52 -7.35 5.81
N ALA A 68 -6.45 -8.24 5.49
CA ALA A 68 -7.38 -8.79 6.48
C ALA A 68 -6.67 -9.43 7.70
N PRO A 69 -5.68 -10.33 7.53
CA PRO A 69 -4.95 -10.89 8.68
C PRO A 69 -4.15 -9.86 9.48
N LEU A 70 -3.68 -8.77 8.86
CA LEU A 70 -3.00 -7.69 9.57
C LEU A 70 -3.96 -6.94 10.49
N VAL A 71 -5.17 -6.66 10.02
CA VAL A 71 -6.23 -6.01 10.80
C VAL A 71 -6.73 -6.93 11.92
N GLU A 72 -6.82 -8.23 11.67
CA GLU A 72 -7.17 -9.23 12.70
C GLU A 72 -6.12 -9.29 13.81
N LYS A 73 -4.83 -9.18 13.46
CA LYS A 73 -3.72 -9.14 14.42
C LYS A 73 -3.65 -7.82 15.17
N ASP A 74 -3.97 -6.71 14.50
CA ASP A 74 -3.96 -5.36 15.05
C ASP A 74 -5.11 -4.52 14.52
N SER A 75 -6.16 -4.39 15.34
CA SER A 75 -7.38 -3.67 14.98
C SER A 75 -7.19 -2.16 14.85
N SER A 76 -6.06 -1.62 15.28
CA SER A 76 -5.79 -0.17 15.14
C SER A 76 -5.68 0.26 13.68
N PHE A 77 -5.34 -0.65 12.75
CA PHE A 77 -5.32 -0.36 11.32
C PHE A 77 -6.70 -0.02 10.77
N GLN A 78 -7.76 -0.59 11.33
CA GLN A 78 -9.11 -0.48 10.77
C GLN A 78 -9.56 0.97 10.62
N ALA A 79 -9.19 1.84 11.57
CA ALA A 79 -9.50 3.26 11.52
C ALA A 79 -8.71 4.02 10.43
N LEU A 80 -7.58 3.48 10.00
CA LEU A 80 -6.68 4.11 9.03
C LEU A 80 -6.99 3.71 7.59
N LEU A 81 -7.54 2.51 7.36
CA LEU A 81 -7.73 1.95 6.01
C LEU A 81 -8.60 2.80 5.08
N ASP A 82 -9.55 3.55 5.65
CA ASP A 82 -10.44 4.49 4.93
C ASP A 82 -9.74 5.80 4.54
N SER A 83 -8.47 6.01 4.91
CA SER A 83 -7.70 7.21 4.56
C SER A 83 -7.46 7.32 3.05
N ASN A 84 -7.31 8.54 2.54
CA ASN A 84 -7.06 8.78 1.12
C ASN A 84 -5.61 8.45 0.72
N ALA A 85 -5.35 8.23 -0.57
CA ALA A 85 -3.97 8.18 -1.08
C ALA A 85 -3.26 9.50 -0.72
N GLY A 86 -1.96 9.42 -0.41
CA GLY A 86 -1.19 10.51 0.17
C GLY A 86 -1.12 10.52 1.69
N SER A 87 -1.90 9.68 2.38
CA SER A 87 -1.89 9.62 3.85
C SER A 87 -0.69 8.84 4.36
N VAL A 88 0.01 9.40 5.34
CA VAL A 88 1.13 8.77 6.05
C VAL A 88 0.80 8.70 7.53
N TRP A 89 1.10 7.57 8.15
CA TRP A 89 0.82 7.31 9.55
C TRP A 89 2.02 6.65 10.22
N GLU A 90 2.34 7.12 11.42
CA GLU A 90 3.35 6.53 12.28
C GLU A 90 2.82 6.27 13.69
N ARG A 91 3.46 5.34 14.41
CA ARG A 91 3.24 5.17 15.85
C ARG A 91 4.51 4.77 16.57
N LEU A 92 4.70 5.38 17.74
CA LEU A 92 5.74 4.96 18.69
C LEU A 92 5.28 3.75 19.51
N PRO A 93 6.22 2.98 20.10
CA PRO A 93 5.90 1.87 20.99
C PRO A 93 4.94 2.30 22.11
N GLY A 94 3.78 1.65 22.21
CA GLY A 94 2.78 1.95 23.24
C GLY A 94 2.02 3.27 23.06
N LYS A 95 2.07 3.88 21.86
CA LYS A 95 1.33 5.09 21.51
C LYS A 95 0.33 4.83 20.38
N ASN A 96 -0.62 5.74 20.24
CA ASN A 96 -1.58 5.73 19.13
C ASN A 96 -0.93 6.24 17.84
N TRP A 97 -1.55 5.91 16.72
CA TRP A 97 -1.20 6.42 15.40
C TRP A 97 -1.30 7.94 15.32
N GLN A 98 -0.35 8.53 14.60
CA GLN A 98 -0.25 9.95 14.32
C GLN A 98 -0.05 10.12 12.82
N ALA A 99 -0.71 11.12 12.24
CA ALA A 99 -0.50 11.47 10.85
C ALA A 99 0.85 12.15 10.70
N VAL A 100 1.56 11.86 9.61
CA VAL A 100 2.85 12.48 9.28
C VAL A 100 2.66 13.33 8.03
N ASP A 101 3.02 14.60 8.11
CA ASP A 101 2.96 15.54 6.99
C ASP A 101 4.33 15.85 6.36
N ASP A 102 5.43 15.56 7.06
CA ASP A 102 6.81 15.83 6.62
C ASP A 102 7.43 14.70 5.77
N PHE A 103 6.72 13.58 5.60
CA PHE A 103 7.22 12.45 4.82
C PHE A 103 6.83 12.56 3.34
N GLU A 104 7.83 12.63 2.47
CA GLU A 104 7.63 12.58 1.02
C GLU A 104 7.41 11.13 0.57
N ILE A 105 6.19 10.82 0.13
CA ILE A 105 5.88 9.49 -0.40
C ILE A 105 6.61 9.32 -1.74
N PRO A 106 7.43 8.26 -1.89
CA PRO A 106 8.08 7.99 -3.16
C PRO A 106 7.03 7.70 -4.23
N TYR A 107 7.17 8.35 -5.38
CA TYR A 107 6.39 8.09 -6.58
C TYR A 107 7.31 7.54 -7.66
N GLU A 108 6.84 6.57 -8.44
CA GLU A 108 7.57 6.15 -9.65
C GLU A 108 7.29 7.18 -10.76
N GLU A 109 8.35 7.82 -11.24
CA GLU A 109 8.29 8.65 -12.45
C GLU A 109 8.14 7.73 -13.66
N VAL A 110 6.92 7.62 -14.16
CA VAL A 110 6.66 6.91 -15.43
C VAL A 110 6.81 7.94 -16.55
N ASP A 111 7.89 7.83 -17.34
CA ASP A 111 8.04 8.59 -18.59
C ASP A 111 6.93 8.15 -19.56
N VAL A 112 5.83 8.90 -19.56
CA VAL A 112 4.78 8.73 -20.56
C VAL A 112 5.18 9.53 -21.80
N GLU A 113 5.61 8.82 -22.85
CA GLU A 113 5.70 9.42 -24.17
C GLU A 113 4.27 9.74 -24.64
N ILE A 114 3.83 10.98 -24.41
CA ILE A 114 2.58 11.48 -24.98
C ILE A 114 2.82 11.67 -26.47
N SER A 115 2.57 10.62 -27.26
CA SER A 115 2.44 10.76 -28.70
C SER A 115 1.24 11.65 -28.98
N ASN A 116 1.49 12.85 -29.50
CA ASN A 116 0.45 13.80 -29.88
C ASN A 116 -0.15 13.48 -31.26
N ASP A 117 0.21 12.32 -31.83
CA ASP A 117 -0.31 11.81 -33.10
C ASP A 117 -1.67 11.14 -32.87
N LEU A 118 -2.72 11.87 -33.28
CA LEU A 118 -4.11 11.39 -33.25
C LEU A 118 -4.35 10.18 -34.18
N ASP A 119 -3.45 9.92 -35.12
CA ASP A 119 -3.57 8.83 -36.09
C ASP A 119 -3.30 7.43 -35.48
N ASP A 120 -2.54 7.31 -34.39
CA ASP A 120 -2.29 6.02 -33.71
C ASP A 120 -3.53 5.47 -32.96
N PHE A 121 -4.52 6.32 -32.69
CA PHE A 121 -5.75 5.95 -31.96
C PHE A 121 -6.91 5.54 -32.89
N ILE A 122 -6.75 5.63 -34.21
CA ILE A 122 -7.79 5.30 -35.20
C ILE A 122 -7.39 4.08 -36.02
N GLU A 123 -7.25 2.93 -35.38
CA GLU A 123 -7.37 1.66 -36.09
C GLU A 123 -8.89 1.40 -36.33
N PRO A 124 -9.39 1.37 -37.57
CA PRO A 124 -10.79 1.08 -37.83
C PRO A 124 -11.12 -0.34 -37.37
N ILE A 125 -12.06 -0.46 -36.42
CA ILE A 125 -12.48 -1.70 -35.74
C ILE A 125 -13.24 -2.67 -36.68
N TRP A 126 -13.10 -2.58 -38.00
CA TRP A 126 -13.80 -3.46 -38.94
C TRP A 126 -12.93 -3.82 -40.15
N LYS A 127 -12.47 -5.07 -40.21
CA LYS A 127 -12.22 -5.82 -41.44
C LYS A 127 -12.95 -7.15 -41.40
#